data_AF-A0A7W8WG98-F1
#
_entry.id   AF-A0A7W8WG98-F1
#
_cell.length_a   1.000
_cell.length_b   1.000
_cell.length_c   1.000
_cell.angle_alpha   90.00
_cell.angle_beta   90.00
_cell.angle_gamma   90.00
#
_symmetry.space_group_name_H-M   'P 1'
#
loop_
_entity.id
_entity.type
_entity.pdbx_description
1 polymer ?
#
loop_
_entity_poly.entity_id
_entity_poly.type
_entity_poly.pdbx_seq_one_letter_code
_entity_poly.pdbx_strand_id
1 'polypeptide(L)'
;MLAVDVRGRQRILLTSLTDRRRFKAADIAACYERRWQIETSDHELKQLMAGMELTLRSQTVQGVYQELWGAPIAYNLIRLEIAKAALDAGHAPEDQSFIRAPPYHPV
;
A
#
# COMPACT_ATOMS: atom_id res chain seq x y z
N MET A 1 7.05 0.87 21.88
CA MET A 1 8.48 0.65 21.54
C MET A 1 8.99 1.88 20.81
N LEU A 2 10.21 2.35 21.11
CA LEU A 2 10.82 3.49 20.43
C LEU A 2 11.61 2.98 19.23
N ALA A 3 11.35 3.53 18.05
CA ALA A 3 12.16 3.31 16.86
C ALA A 3 12.59 4.66 16.29
N VAL A 4 13.80 4.73 15.75
CA VAL A 4 14.32 5.92 15.07
C VAL A 4 14.37 5.60 13.58
N ASP A 5 13.74 6.44 12.75
CA ASP A 5 13.80 6.26 11.30
C ASP A 5 15.16 6.69 10.72
N VAL A 6 15.39 6.39 9.44
CA VAL A 6 16.63 6.76 8.72
C VAL A 6 16.90 8.26 8.64
N ARG A 7 15.92 9.11 8.98
CA ARG A 7 16.02 10.58 9.04
C ARG A 7 16.18 11.09 10.48
N GLY A 8 16.41 10.21 11.44
CA GLY A 8 16.61 10.56 12.86
C GLY A 8 15.33 10.89 13.62
N ARG A 9 14.14 10.70 13.02
CA ARG A 9 12.87 10.98 13.72
C ARG A 9 12.51 9.83 14.63
N GLN A 10 12.23 10.15 15.89
CA GLN A 10 11.70 9.21 16.86
C GLN A 10 10.22 8.93 16.56
N ARG A 11 9.87 7.65 16.45
CA ARG A 11 8.50 7.16 16.32
C ARG A 11 8.18 6.22 17.47
N ILE A 12 6.99 6.39 18.04
CA ILE A 12 6.46 5.53 19.08
C ILE A 12 5.48 4.56 18.44
N LEU A 13 5.79 3.27 18.51
CA LEU A 13 4.94 2.19 18.01
C LEU A 13 4.31 1.45 19.20
N LEU A 14 2.99 1.34 19.20
CA LEU A 14 2.25 0.51 20.15
C LEU A 14 2.06 -0.88 19.51
N THR A 15 2.35 -1.93 20.27
CA THR A 15 2.24 -3.31 19.79
C THR A 15 1.84 -4.23 20.93
N SER A 16 1.08 -5.27 20.61
CA SER A 16 0.75 -6.37 21.53
C SER A 16 1.87 -7.42 21.63
N LEU A 17 2.93 -7.30 20.84
CA LEU A 17 4.11 -8.16 20.91
C LEU A 17 4.96 -7.81 22.14
N THR A 18 4.99 -8.70 23.13
CA THR A 18 5.60 -8.43 24.44
C THR A 18 7.07 -8.88 24.55
N ASP A 19 7.48 -9.90 23.78
CA ASP A 19 8.85 -10.42 23.81
C ASP A 19 9.81 -9.54 22.99
N ARG A 20 10.56 -8.69 23.68
CA ARG A 20 11.53 -7.76 23.06
C ARG A 20 12.76 -8.44 22.46
N ARG A 21 13.11 -9.66 22.88
CA ARG A 21 14.26 -10.40 22.32
C ARG A 21 13.88 -11.02 20.99
N ARG A 22 12.66 -11.54 20.90
CA ARG A 22 12.10 -12.13 19.69
C ARG A 22 11.65 -11.08 18.67
N PHE A 23 11.06 -9.98 19.12
CA PHE A 23 10.52 -8.92 18.27
C PHE A 23 11.26 -7.61 18.53
N LYS A 24 12.30 -7.33 17.74
CA LYS A 24 13.11 -6.13 17.91
C LYS A 24 12.35 -4.90 17.41
N ALA A 25 12.67 -3.74 17.97
CA ALA A 25 12.07 -2.46 17.58
C ALA A 25 12.27 -2.14 16.10
N ALA A 26 13.46 -2.43 15.58
CA ALA A 26 13.82 -2.20 14.19
C ALA A 26 12.95 -3.06 13.24
N ASP A 27 12.74 -4.34 13.56
CA ASP A 27 11.94 -5.25 12.73
C ASP A 27 10.47 -4.82 12.72
N ILE A 28 9.93 -4.44 13.88
CA ILE A 28 8.56 -3.91 13.97
C ILE A 28 8.43 -2.59 13.20
N ALA A 29 9.42 -1.70 13.29
CA ALA A 29 9.44 -0.44 12.56
C ALA A 29 9.46 -0.66 11.04
N ALA A 30 10.31 -1.59 10.56
CA ALA A 30 10.36 -1.97 9.15
C ALA A 30 9.03 -2.58 8.67
N CYS A 31 8.41 -3.45 9.47
CA CYS A 31 7.06 -3.95 9.17
C CYS A 31 6.03 -2.82 9.08
N TYR A 32 6.10 -1.84 9.98
CA TYR A 32 5.18 -0.70 9.98
C TYR A 32 5.41 0.25 8.81
N GLU A 33 6.67 0.40 8.37
CA GLU A 33 7.02 1.15 7.16
C GLU A 33 6.46 0.47 5.92
N ARG A 34 6.61 -0.86 5.79
CA ARG A 34 5.99 -1.62 4.71
C ARG A 34 4.45 -1.52 4.73
N ARG A 35 3.84 -1.51 5.92
CA ARG A 35 2.39 -1.27 6.08
C ARG A 35 1.98 0.13 5.61
N TRP A 36 2.79 1.15 5.89
CA TRP A 36 2.52 2.52 5.44
C TRP A 36 2.50 2.66 3.92
N GLN A 37 3.32 1.88 3.20
CA GLN A 37 3.27 1.85 1.73
C GLN A 37 1.91 1.38 1.21
N ILE A 38 1.28 0.42 1.89
CA ILE A 38 -0.08 -0.06 1.59
C ILE A 38 -1.11 1.03 1.92
N GLU A 39 -1.00 1.70 3.06
CA GLU A 39 -1.92 2.80 3.41
C GLU A 39 -1.82 3.98 2.44
N THR A 40 -0.62 4.27 1.94
CA THR A 40 -0.38 5.31 0.93
C THR A 40 -1.04 4.91 -0.40
N SER A 41 -0.90 3.66 -0.79
CA SER A 41 -1.55 3.05 -1.95
C SER A 41 -3.09 3.10 -1.87
N ASP A 42 -3.67 2.79 -0.71
CA ASP A 42 -5.10 2.91 -0.46
C ASP A 42 -5.59 4.36 -0.47
N HIS A 43 -4.74 5.30 -0.03
CA HIS A 43 -5.04 6.72 -0.10
C HIS A 43 -5.05 7.22 -1.54
N GLU A 44 -4.12 6.78 -2.40
CA GLU A 44 -4.13 7.06 -3.83
C GLU A 44 -5.41 6.57 -4.51
N LEU A 45 -5.88 5.37 -4.18
CA LEU A 45 -7.15 4.84 -4.69
C LEU A 45 -8.33 5.75 -4.29
N LYS A 46 -8.40 6.16 -3.02
CA LYS A 46 -9.46 7.06 -2.54
C LYS A 46 -9.41 8.44 -3.20
N GLN A 47 -8.21 8.97 -3.41
CA GLN A 47 -8.01 10.23 -4.13
C GLN A 47 -8.38 10.11 -5.61
N LEU A 48 -8.03 9.01 -6.28
CA LEU A 48 -8.49 8.71 -7.64
C LEU A 48 -10.01 8.61 -7.70
N MET A 49 -10.66 7.93 -6.74
CA MET A 49 -12.12 7.85 -6.68
C MET A 49 -12.76 9.23 -6.46
N ALA A 50 -12.18 10.07 -5.61
CA ALA A 50 -12.67 11.42 -5.35
C ALA A 50 -12.41 12.39 -6.52
N GLY A 51 -11.29 12.24 -7.22
CA GLY A 51 -10.85 13.12 -8.30
C GLY A 51 -11.35 12.73 -9.70
N MET A 52 -11.69 11.46 -9.94
CA MET A 52 -12.27 11.00 -11.21
C MET A 52 -13.79 11.16 -11.27
N GLU A 53 -14.41 11.81 -10.29
CA GLU A 53 -15.86 11.94 -10.21
C GLU A 53 -16.53 10.57 -10.42
N LEU A 54 -16.03 9.56 -9.69
CA LEU A 54 -16.57 8.21 -9.70
C LEU A 54 -17.93 8.27 -9.01
N THR A 55 -18.88 8.82 -9.74
CA THR A 55 -20.27 9.00 -9.36
C THR A 55 -20.84 7.60 -9.33
N LEU A 56 -21.27 7.18 -8.14
CA LEU A 56 -22.01 5.94 -7.99
C LEU A 56 -23.21 6.00 -8.93
N ARG A 57 -23.25 5.11 -9.92
CA ARG A 57 -24.20 5.18 -11.04
C ARG A 57 -25.44 4.35 -10.77
N SER A 58 -25.31 3.30 -9.97
CA SER A 58 -26.44 2.46 -9.60
C SER A 58 -27.43 3.22 -8.74
N GLN A 59 -28.71 3.09 -9.09
CA GLN A 59 -29.83 3.59 -8.30
C GLN A 59 -30.35 2.54 -7.29
N THR A 60 -29.62 1.44 -7.10
CA THR A 60 -29.98 0.37 -6.16
C THR A 60 -28.90 0.23 -5.09
N VAL A 61 -29.33 -0.07 -3.86
CA VAL A 61 -28.40 -0.29 -2.73
C VAL A 61 -27.37 -1.37 -3.05
N GLN A 62 -27.81 -2.49 -3.65
CA GLN A 62 -26.93 -3.59 -4.01
C GLN A 62 -25.90 -3.18 -5.07
N GLY A 63 -26.30 -2.46 -6.12
CA GLY A 63 -25.37 -2.01 -7.15
C GLY A 63 -24.40 -0.95 -6.64
N VAL A 64 -24.82 -0.07 -5.73
CA VAL A 64 -23.91 0.85 -5.03
C VAL A 64 -22.84 0.09 -4.24
N TYR A 65 -23.23 -0.95 -3.49
CA TYR A 65 -22.24 -1.81 -2.83
C TYR A 65 -21.29 -2.47 -3.82
N GLN A 66 -21.81 -2.97 -4.96
CA GLN A 66 -20.97 -3.56 -6.00
C GLN A 66 -19.95 -2.58 -6.56
N GLU A 67 -20.35 -1.34 -6.83
CA GLU A 67 -19.45 -0.29 -7.33
C GLU A 67 -18.39 0.09 -6.29
N LEU A 68 -18.79 0.22 -5.02
CA LEU A 68 -17.89 0.52 -3.92
C LEU A 68 -16.83 -0.58 -3.70
N TRP A 69 -17.23 -1.85 -3.77
CA TRP A 69 -16.32 -2.99 -3.63
C TRP A 69 -15.54 -3.29 -4.92
N GLY A 70 -16.10 -2.95 -6.09
CA GLY A 70 -15.47 -3.19 -7.38
C GLY A 70 -14.17 -2.40 -7.55
N ALA A 71 -14.13 -1.15 -7.08
CA ALA A 71 -12.94 -0.31 -7.13
C ALA A 71 -11.71 -0.90 -6.42
N PRO A 72 -11.77 -1.28 -5.12
CA PRO A 72 -10.62 -1.90 -4.43
C PRO A 72 -10.28 -3.28 -4.99
N ILE A 73 -11.25 -4.05 -5.50
CA ILE A 73 -10.97 -5.34 -6.15
C ILE A 73 -10.17 -5.12 -7.44
N ALA A 74 -10.63 -4.22 -8.32
CA ALA A 74 -9.93 -3.92 -9.57
C ALA A 74 -8.52 -3.36 -9.31
N TYR A 75 -8.38 -2.48 -8.33
CA TYR A 75 -7.08 -1.97 -7.88
C TYR A 75 -6.13 -3.10 -7.44
N ASN A 76 -6.60 -3.98 -6.56
CA ASN A 76 -5.79 -5.10 -6.05
C ASN A 76 -5.40 -6.09 -7.15
N LEU A 77 -6.29 -6.34 -8.13
CA LEU A 77 -5.96 -7.17 -9.29
C LEU A 77 -4.83 -6.56 -10.13
N ILE A 78 -4.91 -5.27 -10.44
CA ILE A 78 -3.85 -4.58 -11.18
C ILE A 78 -2.54 -4.59 -10.38
N ARG A 79 -2.60 -4.34 -9.07
CA ARG A 79 -1.41 -4.41 -8.19
C ARG A 79 -0.79 -5.81 -8.18
N LEU A 80 -1.59 -6.86 -8.21
CA LEU A 80 -1.11 -8.24 -8.31
C LEU A 80 -0.37 -8.48 -9.63
N GLU A 81 -0.91 -8.00 -10.76
CA GLU A 81 -0.23 -8.14 -12.05
C GLU A 81 1.05 -7.31 -12.14
N ILE A 82 1.06 -6.09 -11.60
CA ILE A 82 2.29 -5.29 -11.48
C ILE A 82 3.33 -6.02 -10.63
N ALA A 83 2.92 -6.63 -9.52
CA ALA A 83 3.81 -7.39 -8.65
C ALA A 83 4.41 -8.60 -9.36
N LYS A 84 3.60 -9.36 -10.12
CA LYS A 84 4.09 -10.49 -10.92
C LYS A 84 5.11 -10.02 -11.97
N ALA A 85 4.78 -8.97 -12.72
CA ALA A 85 5.69 -8.43 -13.73
C ALA A 85 7.01 -7.90 -13.12
N ALA A 86 6.95 -7.30 -11.93
CA ALA A 86 8.15 -6.87 -11.21
C ALA A 86 9.03 -8.06 -10.81
N LEU A 87 8.43 -9.13 -10.29
CA LEU A 87 9.16 -10.35 -9.93
C LEU A 87 9.80 -11.01 -11.16
N ASP A 88 9.10 -11.08 -12.29
CA ASP A 88 9.63 -11.62 -13.54
C ASP A 88 10.83 -10.78 -14.06
N ALA A 89 10.82 -9.47 -13.80
CA ALA A 89 11.91 -8.55 -14.12
C ALA A 89 13.02 -8.47 -13.06
N GLY A 90 12.92 -9.22 -11.94
CA GLY A 90 13.89 -9.20 -10.86
C GLY A 90 13.84 -7.96 -9.95
N HIS A 91 12.74 -7.21 -9.97
CA HIS A 91 12.50 -6.04 -9.12
C HIS A 91 11.58 -6.38 -7.94
N ALA A 92 11.71 -5.62 -6.85
CA ALA A 92 10.80 -5.74 -5.72
C ALA A 92 9.42 -5.14 -6.06
N PRO A 93 8.31 -5.85 -5.81
CA PRO A 93 6.96 -5.34 -6.08
C PRO A 93 6.62 -4.02 -5.37
N GLU A 94 7.19 -3.81 -4.18
CA GLU A 94 7.01 -2.59 -3.39
C GLU A 94 7.59 -1.32 -4.05
N ASP A 95 8.52 -1.46 -5.01
CA ASP A 95 9.16 -0.32 -5.67
C ASP A 95 8.36 0.20 -6.89
N GLN A 96 7.30 -0.50 -7.28
CA GLN A 96 6.47 -0.15 -8.45
C GLN A 96 5.27 0.70 -8.02
N SER A 97 5.16 1.91 -8.58
CA SER A 97 3.98 2.76 -8.38
C SER A 97 2.83 2.32 -9.28
N PHE A 98 1.59 2.45 -8.78
CA PHE A 98 0.38 2.20 -9.58
C PHE A 98 0.19 3.22 -10.70
N ILE A 99 0.59 4.48 -10.47
CA ILE A 99 0.37 5.61 -11.39
C ILE A 99 1.63 5.87 -12.24
N ARG A 100 2.81 5.57 -11.69
CA ARG A 100 4.09 5.99 -12.26
C ARG A 100 4.90 4.79 -12.70
N ALA A 101 5.31 4.80 -13.97
CA ALA A 101 6.37 3.90 -14.42
C ALA A 101 7.67 4.21 -13.66
N PRO A 102 8.45 3.19 -13.26
CA PRO A 102 9.77 3.42 -12.69
C PRO A 102 10.65 4.13 -13.72
N PRO A 103 11.53 5.06 -13.29
CA PRO A 103 12.48 5.67 -14.20
C PRO A 103 13.38 4.59 -14.82
N TYR A 104 13.57 4.66 -16.14
CA TYR A 104 14.45 3.75 -16.87
C TYR A 104 15.86 3.79 -16.30
N HIS A 105 16.33 2.68 -15.72
CA HIS A 105 17.72 2.47 -15.35
C HIS A 105 18.31 1.41 -16.28
N PRO A 106 19.25 1.77 -17.18
CA PRO A 106 19.97 0.77 -17.96
C PRO A 106 20.90 -0.02 -17.01
N VAL A 107 20.94 -1.33 -17.23
CA VAL A 107 21.88 -2.27 -16.60
C VAL A 107 23.32 -2.05 -17.04
#